data_AF-A0A167NMY6-F1
#
_entry.id   AF-A0A167NMY6-F1
#
_cell.length_a   1.000
_cell.length_b   1.000
_cell.length_c   1.000
_cell.angle_alpha   90.00
_cell.angle_beta   90.00
_cell.angle_gamma   90.00
#
_symmetry.space_group_name_H-M   'P 1'
#
loop_
_entity.id
_entity.type
_entity.pdbx_description
1 polymer ?
#
loop_
_entity_poly.entity_id
_entity_poly.type
_entity_poly.pdbx_seq_one_letter_code
_entity_poly.pdbx_strand_id
1 'polypeptide(L)'
;MPTKMAILLKSRCLPFKYPKLELKAKAMYKAEMKLNFTAYHCYRYLSRYPKWQETAEKSLEKQKNKGKGGMKKSMSVAVEGQQQDDDGTSDMSGTRPAGRKQMKARESGVRRFEEMMEEMHAMKASSALELKERSARILKSIEDQAEEQMRAAKARQLLDEEEMASFKRRRLLEEEEIASAKIRRQINEEELASAKTRRDMDEANTRLIKINTLIAERKLLSFDASSISNPAARKKFLDLQPQVMEDNTDSK
;
A
#
# COMPACT_ATOMS: atom_id res chain seq x y z
N MET A 1 -8.12 13.96 -25.74
CA MET A 1 -7.87 15.39 -26.07
C MET A 1 -7.53 16.21 -24.82
N PRO A 2 -6.27 16.24 -24.32
CA PRO A 2 -5.89 17.06 -23.16
C PRO A 2 -4.93 18.22 -23.51
N THR A 3 -4.88 18.68 -24.76
CA THR A 3 -3.87 19.65 -25.20
C THR A 3 -4.25 21.12 -24.96
N LYS A 4 -5.53 21.42 -24.67
CA LYS A 4 -6.00 22.82 -24.54
C LYS A 4 -5.87 23.42 -23.13
N MET A 5 -5.72 22.61 -22.08
CA MET A 5 -5.53 23.11 -20.70
C MET A 5 -4.07 23.49 -20.39
N ALA A 6 -3.10 23.00 -21.16
CA ALA A 6 -1.68 23.26 -20.95
C ALA A 6 -1.25 24.70 -21.35
N ILE A 7 -2.08 25.42 -22.11
CA ILE A 7 -1.72 26.75 -22.66
C ILE A 7 -2.01 27.88 -21.66
N LEU A 8 -2.88 27.69 -20.67
CA LEU A 8 -3.25 28.75 -19.72
C LEU A 8 -2.28 28.93 -18.54
N LEU A 9 -1.35 27.99 -18.31
CA LEU A 9 -0.39 28.05 -17.19
C LEU A 9 0.99 28.58 -17.58
N LYS A 10 1.25 28.87 -18.86
CA LYS A 10 2.58 29.33 -19.33
C LYS A 10 2.84 30.83 -19.15
N SER A 11 1.86 31.64 -18.76
CA SER A 11 1.96 33.09 -18.95
C SER A 11 2.07 33.95 -17.69
N ARG A 12 2.07 33.37 -16.48
CA ARG A 12 2.25 34.13 -15.23
C ARG A 12 2.96 33.31 -14.15
N CYS A 13 4.22 32.97 -14.37
CA CYS A 13 5.12 32.65 -13.26
C CYS A 13 5.42 33.95 -12.51
N LEU A 14 4.61 34.28 -11.51
CA LEU A 14 5.00 35.26 -10.51
C LEU A 14 6.21 34.70 -9.76
N PRO A 15 7.33 35.45 -9.63
CA PRO A 15 8.46 35.00 -8.86
C PRO A 15 8.02 34.81 -7.39
N PHE A 16 8.08 33.57 -6.91
CA PHE A 16 7.82 33.26 -5.51
C PHE A 16 8.84 34.01 -4.64
N LYS A 17 8.36 34.85 -3.72
CA LYS A 17 9.20 35.68 -2.83
C LYS A 17 10.12 34.88 -1.89
N TYR A 18 10.03 33.54 -1.85
CA TYR A 18 10.78 32.71 -0.90
C TYR A 18 11.21 31.34 -1.49
N PRO A 19 12.28 31.28 -2.29
CA PRO A 19 12.72 30.07 -2.98
C PRO A 19 13.17 28.93 -2.04
N LYS A 20 13.65 29.25 -0.83
CA LYS A 20 14.10 28.24 0.17
C LYS A 20 12.94 27.43 0.75
N LEU A 21 11.76 28.04 0.90
CA LEU A 21 10.55 27.37 1.41
C LEU A 21 9.94 26.44 0.36
N GLU A 22 10.02 26.81 -0.93
CA GLU A 22 9.51 26.02 -2.04
C GLU A 22 10.28 24.69 -2.20
N LEU A 23 11.62 24.73 -2.13
CA LEU A 23 12.46 23.54 -2.21
C LEU A 23 12.19 22.57 -1.06
N LYS A 24 12.03 23.10 0.17
CA LYS A 24 11.71 22.28 1.35
C LYS A 24 10.33 21.63 1.25
N ALA A 25 9.32 22.36 0.79
CA ALA A 25 7.97 21.84 0.60
C ALA A 25 7.91 20.77 -0.51
N LYS A 26 8.61 20.98 -1.64
CA LYS A 26 8.70 19.99 -2.71
C LYS A 26 9.41 18.71 -2.26
N ALA A 27 10.46 18.82 -1.44
CA ALA A 27 11.19 17.68 -0.90
C ALA A 27 10.31 16.86 0.08
N MET A 28 9.61 17.53 0.98
CA MET A 28 8.65 16.88 1.88
C MET A 28 7.54 16.17 1.13
N TYR A 29 6.95 16.84 0.13
CA TYR A 29 5.89 16.25 -0.69
C TYR A 29 6.39 15.01 -1.46
N LYS A 30 7.60 15.07 -2.02
CA LYS A 30 8.19 13.93 -2.72
C LYS A 30 8.48 12.76 -1.78
N ALA A 31 8.91 13.04 -0.55
CA ALA A 31 9.13 12.01 0.47
C ALA A 31 7.81 11.33 0.91
N GLU A 32 6.76 12.12 1.07
CA GLU A 32 5.45 11.64 1.56
C GLU A 32 4.62 10.96 0.46
N MET A 33 4.52 11.58 -0.71
CA MET A 33 3.65 11.12 -1.81
C MET A 33 4.37 10.29 -2.87
N LYS A 34 5.71 10.15 -2.78
CA LYS A 34 6.57 9.48 -3.79
C LYS A 34 6.39 9.99 -5.23
N LEU A 35 5.85 11.19 -5.41
CA LEU A 35 5.56 11.81 -6.70
C LEU A 35 6.20 13.19 -6.79
N ASN A 36 6.57 13.60 -8.01
CA ASN A 36 7.07 14.95 -8.24
C ASN A 36 5.95 15.98 -8.06
N PHE A 37 6.19 17.01 -7.29
CA PHE A 37 5.23 18.09 -7.06
C PHE A 37 4.98 18.87 -8.36
N THR A 38 3.71 18.99 -8.75
CA THR A 38 3.28 19.74 -9.94
C THR A 38 2.19 20.73 -9.56
N ALA A 39 2.00 21.79 -10.36
CA ALA A 39 0.96 22.79 -10.13
C ALA A 39 -0.45 22.19 -10.07
N TYR A 40 -0.67 21.03 -10.70
CA TYR A 40 -1.92 20.28 -10.62
C TYR A 40 -2.23 19.80 -9.20
N HIS A 41 -1.21 19.40 -8.43
CA HIS A 41 -1.37 18.99 -7.04
C HIS A 41 -1.79 20.16 -6.15
N CYS A 42 -1.23 21.36 -6.37
CA CYS A 42 -1.68 22.59 -5.71
C CYS A 42 -3.15 22.85 -5.99
N TYR A 43 -3.54 22.78 -7.27
CA TYR A 43 -4.92 23.03 -7.68
C TYR A 43 -5.89 22.04 -7.01
N ARG A 44 -5.57 20.75 -7.00
CA ARG A 44 -6.41 19.71 -6.38
C ARG A 44 -6.55 19.87 -4.86
N TYR A 45 -5.51 20.36 -4.20
CA TYR A 45 -5.56 20.63 -2.76
C TYR A 45 -6.38 21.89 -2.48
N LEU A 46 -6.10 22.98 -3.20
CA LEU A 46 -6.79 24.26 -3.04
C LEU A 46 -8.28 24.19 -3.42
N SER A 47 -8.64 23.36 -4.41
CA SER A 47 -10.05 23.18 -4.84
C SER A 47 -10.94 22.52 -3.78
N ARG A 48 -10.37 21.95 -2.71
CA ARG A 48 -11.11 21.41 -1.57
C ARG A 48 -11.53 22.49 -0.57
N TYR A 49 -10.99 23.70 -0.69
CA TYR A 49 -11.34 24.81 0.20
C TYR A 49 -12.45 25.66 -0.42
N PRO A 50 -13.54 25.96 0.31
CA PRO A 50 -14.70 26.70 -0.21
C PRO A 50 -14.33 28.06 -0.82
N LYS A 51 -13.35 28.76 -0.22
CA LYS A 51 -12.86 30.07 -0.68
C LYS A 51 -12.33 30.07 -2.13
N TRP A 52 -11.88 28.92 -2.62
CA TRP A 52 -11.33 28.78 -3.98
C TRP A 52 -12.37 28.36 -5.02
N GLN A 53 -13.53 27.84 -4.60
CA GLN A 53 -14.61 27.44 -5.51
C GLN A 53 -15.34 28.66 -6.08
N GLU A 54 -15.73 29.61 -5.22
CA GLU A 54 -16.45 30.82 -5.63
C GLU A 54 -15.67 31.69 -6.62
N THR A 55 -14.34 31.71 -6.49
CA THR A 55 -13.47 32.53 -7.35
C THR A 55 -13.20 31.87 -8.69
N ALA A 56 -13.13 30.52 -8.72
CA ALA A 56 -12.94 29.75 -9.94
C ALA A 56 -14.21 29.72 -10.82
N GLU A 57 -15.38 29.60 -10.21
CA GLU A 57 -16.67 29.64 -10.92
C GLU A 57 -16.95 31.02 -11.53
N LYS A 58 -16.73 32.11 -10.77
CA LYS A 58 -16.85 33.49 -11.26
C LYS A 58 -15.91 33.78 -12.45
N SER A 59 -14.75 33.12 -12.52
CA SER A 59 -13.81 33.27 -13.65
C SER A 59 -14.24 32.50 -14.89
N LEU A 60 -14.77 31.28 -14.73
CA LEU A 60 -15.30 30.46 -15.83
C LEU A 60 -16.55 31.09 -16.46
N GLU A 61 -17.40 31.72 -15.66
CA GLU A 61 -18.62 32.39 -16.11
C GLU A 61 -18.33 33.68 -16.89
N LYS A 62 -17.33 34.46 -16.44
CA LYS A 62 -16.82 35.63 -17.20
C LYS A 62 -16.20 35.25 -18.55
N GLN A 63 -15.65 34.04 -18.68
CA GLN A 63 -15.06 33.58 -19.94
C GLN A 63 -16.12 33.04 -20.91
N LYS A 64 -17.19 32.38 -20.41
CA LYS A 64 -18.36 31.99 -21.20
C LYS A 64 -19.10 33.19 -21.80
N ASN A 65 -19.17 34.31 -21.07
CA ASN A 65 -19.88 35.51 -21.52
C ASN A 65 -19.07 36.42 -22.47
N LYS A 66 -17.76 36.20 -22.63
CA LYS A 66 -16.94 36.90 -23.64
C LYS A 66 -17.00 36.30 -25.05
N GLY A 67 -17.60 35.12 -25.21
CA GLY A 67 -17.72 34.42 -26.51
C GLY A 67 -18.98 34.75 -27.32
N LYS A 68 -19.89 35.61 -26.82
CA LYS A 68 -21.18 35.94 -27.47
C LYS A 68 -21.37 37.44 -27.75
N GLY A 69 -20.31 38.13 -28.15
CA GLY A 69 -20.39 39.55 -28.53
C GLY A 69 -19.47 39.85 -29.69
N GLY A 70 -19.94 39.66 -30.93
CA GLY A 70 -19.08 39.88 -32.09
C GLY A 70 -19.70 39.60 -33.45
N MET A 71 -20.88 40.13 -33.75
CA MET A 71 -21.26 40.46 -35.12
C MET A 71 -22.00 41.80 -35.10
N LYS A 72 -21.24 42.88 -35.28
CA LYS A 72 -21.79 44.14 -35.78
C LYS A 72 -22.20 43.87 -37.22
N LYS A 73 -23.50 43.72 -37.49
CA LYS A 73 -24.04 43.90 -38.83
C LYS A 73 -24.39 45.37 -38.99
N SER A 74 -23.68 45.97 -39.92
CA SER A 74 -23.80 47.32 -40.42
C SER A 74 -25.19 47.58 -41.00
N MET A 75 -25.57 48.85 -40.90
CA MET A 75 -26.62 49.59 -41.60
C MET A 75 -27.20 48.95 -42.88
N SER A 76 -28.53 48.99 -42.99
CA SER A 76 -29.19 49.75 -44.08
C SER A 76 -30.72 49.83 -43.88
N VAL A 77 -31.18 51.05 -43.63
CA VAL A 77 -32.29 51.76 -44.28
C VAL A 77 -33.72 51.20 -44.13
N ALA A 78 -34.50 51.94 -43.32
CA ALA A 78 -35.94 52.04 -43.40
C ALA A 78 -36.34 52.95 -44.58
N VAL A 79 -37.32 52.54 -45.37
CA VAL A 79 -38.14 53.41 -46.23
C VAL A 79 -39.59 53.02 -46.01
N GLU A 80 -40.32 53.94 -45.38
CA GLU A 80 -41.78 54.03 -45.39
C GLU A 80 -42.28 54.42 -46.79
N GLY A 81 -43.50 54.00 -47.10
CA GLY A 81 -44.48 54.87 -47.76
C GLY A 81 -44.83 54.56 -49.21
N GLN A 82 -46.06 54.07 -49.39
CA GLN A 82 -47.08 54.42 -50.41
C GLN A 82 -47.96 53.16 -50.59
N GLN A 83 -49.08 53.02 -49.90
CA GLN A 83 -50.34 53.76 -50.07
C GLN A 83 -50.73 53.92 -51.55
N GLN A 84 -51.51 52.96 -52.02
CA GLN A 84 -52.50 53.15 -53.07
C GLN A 84 -53.79 52.53 -52.57
N ASP A 85 -54.70 53.42 -52.17
CA ASP A 85 -56.13 53.19 -52.12
C ASP A 85 -56.61 53.02 -53.56
N ASP A 86 -57.30 51.93 -53.90
CA ASP A 86 -58.50 52.08 -54.74
C ASP A 86 -59.43 50.86 -54.67
N ASP A 87 -60.68 51.25 -54.50
CA ASP A 87 -61.92 50.69 -55.03
C ASP A 87 -62.38 49.27 -54.67
N GLY A 88 -63.65 49.24 -54.28
CA GLY A 88 -64.36 48.06 -53.84
C GLY A 88 -64.58 47.06 -54.96
N THR A 89 -64.51 45.78 -54.61
CA THR A 89 -65.26 44.76 -55.32
C THR A 89 -65.57 43.64 -54.34
N SER A 90 -66.85 43.54 -53.99
CA SER A 90 -67.43 42.30 -53.55
C SER A 90 -67.07 41.22 -54.56
N ASP A 91 -66.39 40.16 -54.15
CA ASP A 91 -66.57 38.91 -54.87
C ASP A 91 -66.39 37.73 -53.93
N MET A 92 -67.42 36.89 -53.96
CA MET A 92 -67.41 35.54 -53.43
C MET A 92 -66.22 34.83 -54.06
N SER A 93 -65.11 34.70 -53.34
CA SER A 93 -64.03 33.80 -53.75
C SER A 93 -64.48 32.36 -53.51
N GLY A 94 -65.49 31.94 -54.29
CA GLY A 94 -65.65 30.58 -54.74
C GLY A 94 -64.34 30.23 -55.44
N THR A 95 -63.39 29.77 -54.64
CA THR A 95 -62.13 29.21 -55.12
C THR A 95 -62.55 28.10 -56.07
N ARG A 96 -62.40 28.34 -57.38
CA ARG A 96 -62.73 27.35 -58.40
C ARG A 96 -62.09 26.03 -57.96
N PRO A 97 -62.84 24.93 -57.83
CA PRO A 97 -62.30 23.67 -57.36
C PRO A 97 -61.08 23.34 -58.22
N ALA A 98 -59.96 23.06 -57.56
CA ALA A 98 -58.71 22.75 -58.23
C ALA A 98 -58.99 21.72 -59.32
N GLY A 99 -58.67 22.06 -60.58
CA GLY A 99 -58.95 21.19 -61.71
C GLY A 99 -58.37 19.80 -61.44
N ARG A 100 -59.07 18.76 -61.90
CA ARG A 100 -58.74 17.34 -61.65
C ARG A 100 -57.25 16.97 -61.84
N LYS A 101 -56.51 17.72 -62.69
CA LYS A 101 -55.05 17.60 -62.88
C LYS A 101 -54.21 18.17 -61.71
N GLN A 102 -54.59 19.30 -61.12
CA GLN A 102 -53.88 19.87 -59.96
C GLN A 102 -54.08 19.06 -58.67
N MET A 103 -55.29 18.51 -58.48
CA MET A 103 -55.58 17.66 -57.32
C MET A 103 -54.74 16.37 -57.32
N LYS A 104 -54.60 15.73 -58.49
CA LYS A 104 -53.77 14.52 -58.67
C LYS A 104 -52.26 14.79 -58.48
N ALA A 105 -51.78 15.96 -58.90
CA ALA A 105 -50.40 16.38 -58.65
C ALA A 105 -50.13 16.58 -57.14
N ARG A 106 -51.09 17.18 -56.42
CA ARG A 106 -51.00 17.39 -54.97
C ARG A 106 -51.03 16.06 -54.19
N GLU A 107 -51.91 15.13 -54.54
CA GLU A 107 -51.96 13.78 -53.93
C GLU A 107 -50.66 13.00 -54.15
N SER A 108 -50.05 13.09 -55.33
CA SER A 108 -48.76 12.43 -55.60
C SER A 108 -47.60 13.02 -54.79
N GLY A 109 -47.63 14.33 -54.50
CA GLY A 109 -46.66 14.98 -53.62
C GLY A 109 -46.83 14.60 -52.16
N VAL A 110 -48.08 14.47 -51.69
CA VAL A 110 -48.39 14.00 -50.33
C VAL A 110 -47.93 12.56 -50.12
N ARG A 111 -48.21 11.66 -51.07
CA ARG A 111 -47.74 10.26 -50.98
C ARG A 111 -46.21 10.14 -50.92
N ARG A 112 -45.48 10.87 -51.77
CA ARG A 112 -44.00 10.88 -51.73
C ARG A 112 -43.46 11.40 -50.40
N PHE A 113 -44.12 12.39 -49.80
CA PHE A 113 -43.72 12.93 -48.50
C PHE A 113 -43.99 11.93 -47.37
N GLU A 114 -45.11 11.21 -47.44
CA GLU A 114 -45.49 10.17 -46.49
C GLU A 114 -44.53 8.97 -46.53
N GLU A 115 -44.18 8.49 -47.74
CA GLU A 115 -43.15 7.47 -47.96
C GLU A 115 -41.79 7.90 -47.40
N MET A 116 -41.38 9.16 -47.63
CA MET A 116 -40.13 9.70 -47.09
C MET A 116 -40.13 9.81 -45.56
N MET A 117 -41.26 10.18 -44.95
CA MET A 117 -41.38 10.19 -43.49
C MET A 117 -41.33 8.78 -42.92
N GLU A 118 -42.01 7.82 -43.54
CA GLU A 118 -41.98 6.42 -43.12
C GLU A 118 -40.57 5.83 -43.19
N GLU A 119 -39.83 6.11 -44.28
CA GLU A 119 -38.42 5.72 -44.41
C GLU A 119 -37.53 6.39 -43.34
N MET A 120 -37.74 7.68 -43.07
CA MET A 120 -37.04 8.38 -41.99
C MET A 120 -37.33 7.76 -40.61
N HIS A 121 -38.58 7.36 -40.36
CA HIS A 121 -38.98 6.72 -39.11
C HIS A 121 -38.35 5.32 -38.98
N ALA A 122 -38.33 4.53 -40.05
CA ALA A 122 -37.67 3.23 -40.08
C ALA A 122 -36.16 3.36 -39.85
N MET A 123 -35.50 4.33 -40.47
CA MET A 123 -34.07 4.61 -40.28
C MET A 123 -33.76 5.09 -38.85
N LYS A 124 -34.62 5.92 -38.26
CA LYS A 124 -34.50 6.32 -36.85
C LYS A 124 -34.68 5.12 -35.91
N ALA A 125 -35.62 4.23 -36.20
CA ALA A 125 -35.87 3.04 -35.39
C ALA A 125 -34.68 2.06 -35.41
N SER A 126 -34.12 1.78 -36.60
CA SER A 126 -32.92 0.93 -36.72
C SER A 126 -31.71 1.55 -36.03
N SER A 127 -31.47 2.85 -36.23
CA SER A 127 -30.39 3.57 -35.56
C SER A 127 -30.54 3.59 -34.03
N ALA A 128 -31.77 3.74 -33.52
CA ALA A 128 -32.05 3.67 -32.09
C ALA A 128 -31.78 2.27 -31.52
N LEU A 129 -32.08 1.20 -32.27
CA LEU A 129 -31.79 -0.18 -31.86
C LEU A 129 -30.27 -0.43 -31.82
N GLU A 130 -29.54 -0.02 -32.85
CA GLU A 130 -28.07 -0.13 -32.86
C GLU A 130 -27.43 0.64 -31.69
N LEU A 131 -27.93 1.84 -31.38
CA LEU A 131 -27.43 2.62 -30.26
C LEU A 131 -27.68 1.91 -28.92
N LYS A 132 -28.86 1.32 -28.74
CA LYS A 132 -29.18 0.52 -27.54
C LYS A 132 -28.24 -0.67 -27.43
N GLU A 133 -28.02 -1.41 -28.51
CA GLU A 133 -27.12 -2.57 -28.50
C GLU A 133 -25.67 -2.16 -28.17
N ARG A 134 -25.15 -1.09 -28.80
CA ARG A 134 -23.82 -0.56 -28.47
C ARG A 134 -23.74 -0.12 -27.03
N SER A 135 -24.76 0.56 -26.51
CA SER A 135 -24.79 0.99 -25.11
C SER A 135 -24.77 -0.19 -24.14
N ALA A 136 -25.51 -1.26 -24.44
CA ALA A 136 -25.51 -2.48 -23.63
C ALA A 136 -24.14 -3.17 -23.63
N ARG A 137 -23.47 -3.25 -24.78
CA ARG A 137 -22.09 -3.79 -24.88
C ARG A 137 -21.10 -2.98 -24.07
N ILE A 138 -21.20 -1.64 -24.12
CA ILE A 138 -20.34 -0.75 -23.34
C ILE A 138 -20.57 -0.94 -21.83
N LEU A 139 -21.84 -0.99 -21.39
CA LEU A 139 -22.17 -1.19 -19.98
C LEU A 139 -21.63 -2.51 -19.47
N LYS A 140 -21.82 -3.60 -20.22
CA LYS A 140 -21.28 -4.91 -19.87
C LYS A 140 -19.75 -4.90 -19.75
N SER A 141 -19.06 -4.25 -20.70
CA SER A 141 -17.60 -4.13 -20.64
C SER A 141 -17.11 -3.34 -19.42
N ILE A 142 -17.87 -2.32 -18.98
CA ILE A 142 -17.53 -1.54 -17.78
C ILE A 142 -17.73 -2.39 -16.52
N GLU A 143 -18.80 -3.17 -16.47
CA GLU A 143 -19.09 -4.09 -15.37
C GLU A 143 -18.00 -5.16 -15.24
N ASP A 144 -17.65 -5.83 -16.35
CA ASP A 144 -16.59 -6.82 -16.40
C ASP A 144 -15.24 -6.25 -15.91
N GLN A 145 -14.90 -5.02 -16.33
CA GLN A 145 -13.69 -4.32 -15.88
C GLN A 145 -13.74 -3.96 -14.39
N ALA A 146 -14.89 -3.52 -13.88
CA ALA A 146 -15.05 -3.19 -12.47
C ALA A 146 -14.90 -4.45 -11.61
N GLU A 147 -15.48 -5.57 -12.03
CA GLU A 147 -15.31 -6.85 -11.34
C GLU A 147 -13.86 -7.32 -11.35
N GLU A 148 -13.17 -7.22 -12.49
CA GLU A 148 -11.76 -7.60 -12.58
C GLU A 148 -10.89 -6.74 -11.67
N GLN A 149 -11.14 -5.42 -11.60
CA GLN A 149 -10.42 -4.54 -10.68
C GLN A 149 -10.69 -4.88 -9.22
N MET A 150 -11.94 -5.19 -8.86
CA MET A 150 -12.29 -5.62 -7.50
C MET A 150 -11.62 -6.94 -7.13
N ARG A 151 -11.60 -7.91 -8.05
CA ARG A 151 -10.89 -9.19 -7.86
C ARG A 151 -9.38 -8.96 -7.70
N ALA A 152 -8.77 -8.12 -8.54
CA ALA A 152 -7.36 -7.77 -8.44
C ALA A 152 -7.02 -7.05 -7.12
N ALA A 153 -7.88 -6.12 -6.68
CA ALA A 153 -7.72 -5.43 -5.40
C ALA A 153 -7.81 -6.40 -4.21
N LYS A 154 -8.80 -7.31 -4.23
CA LYS A 154 -8.95 -8.34 -3.20
C LYS A 154 -7.76 -9.31 -3.17
N ALA A 155 -7.24 -9.71 -4.34
CA ALA A 155 -6.06 -10.56 -4.42
C ALA A 155 -4.82 -9.87 -3.82
N ARG A 156 -4.63 -8.57 -4.06
CA ARG A 156 -3.55 -7.80 -3.43
C ARG A 156 -3.69 -7.72 -1.91
N GLN A 157 -4.90 -7.49 -1.40
CA GLN A 157 -5.15 -7.49 0.04
C GLN A 157 -4.79 -8.83 0.68
N LEU A 158 -5.14 -9.96 0.05
CA LEU A 158 -4.79 -11.28 0.55
C LEU A 158 -3.27 -11.52 0.56
N LEU A 159 -2.55 -11.05 -0.46
CA LEU A 159 -1.09 -11.13 -0.49
C LEU A 159 -0.45 -10.29 0.62
N ASP A 160 -0.94 -9.07 0.86
CA ASP A 160 -0.46 -8.22 1.94
C ASP A 160 -0.73 -8.86 3.32
N GLU A 161 -1.89 -9.50 3.50
CA GLU A 161 -2.23 -10.25 4.71
C GLU A 161 -1.31 -11.47 4.91
N GLU A 162 -1.03 -12.21 3.83
CA GLU A 162 -0.12 -13.36 3.85
C GLU A 162 1.32 -12.95 4.17
N GLU A 163 1.82 -11.86 3.57
CA GLU A 163 3.14 -11.30 3.87
C GLU A 163 3.24 -10.89 5.34
N MET A 164 2.23 -10.18 5.86
CA MET A 164 2.17 -9.78 7.26
C MET A 164 2.11 -10.99 8.21
N ALA A 165 1.37 -12.03 7.85
CA ALA A 165 1.32 -13.28 8.62
C ALA A 165 2.67 -14.01 8.59
N SER A 166 3.33 -14.05 7.43
CA SER A 166 4.67 -14.62 7.26
C SER A 166 5.72 -13.89 8.10
N PHE A 167 5.67 -12.56 8.12
CA PHE A 167 6.54 -11.73 8.96
C PHE A 167 6.33 -12.03 10.45
N LYS A 168 5.08 -12.10 10.91
CA LYS A 168 4.76 -12.46 12.30
C LYS A 168 5.29 -13.85 12.66
N ARG A 169 5.14 -14.84 11.78
CA ARG A 169 5.69 -16.18 11.98
C ARG A 169 7.21 -16.17 12.12
N ARG A 170 7.92 -15.44 11.24
CA ARG A 170 9.38 -15.32 11.30
C ARG A 170 9.84 -14.71 12.63
N ARG A 171 9.16 -13.64 13.09
CA ARG A 171 9.47 -13.00 14.36
C ARG A 171 9.29 -13.95 15.55
N LEU A 172 8.22 -14.75 15.56
CA LEU A 172 7.98 -15.73 16.62
C LEU A 172 9.07 -16.81 16.66
N LEU A 173 9.51 -17.29 15.49
CA LEU A 173 10.60 -18.27 15.41
C LEU A 173 11.93 -17.69 15.94
N GLU A 174 12.21 -16.42 15.63
CA GLU A 174 13.41 -15.73 16.14
C GLU A 174 13.35 -15.57 17.67
N GLU A 175 12.18 -15.19 18.21
CA GLU A 175 11.96 -15.09 19.65
C GLU A 175 12.11 -16.46 20.35
N GLU A 176 11.63 -17.54 19.73
CA GLU A 176 11.80 -18.92 20.21
C GLU A 176 13.26 -19.37 20.20
N GLU A 177 14.00 -19.04 19.12
CA GLU A 177 15.42 -19.35 19.00
C GLU A 177 16.24 -18.65 20.09
N ILE A 178 15.96 -17.36 20.34
CA ILE A 178 16.60 -16.58 21.41
C ILE A 178 16.29 -17.20 22.79
N ALA A 179 15.04 -17.59 23.04
CA ALA A 179 14.65 -18.23 24.30
C ALA A 179 15.38 -19.57 24.49
N SER A 180 15.45 -20.39 23.44
CA SER A 180 16.16 -21.67 23.46
C SER A 180 17.68 -21.49 23.64
N ALA A 181 18.27 -20.48 23.01
CA ALA A 181 19.68 -20.13 23.22
C ALA A 181 19.94 -19.71 24.68
N LYS A 182 19.02 -18.97 25.30
CA LYS A 182 19.11 -18.58 26.71
C LYS A 182 19.05 -19.79 27.64
N ILE A 183 18.12 -20.72 27.42
CA ILE A 183 18.02 -21.96 28.21
C ILE A 183 19.31 -22.77 28.09
N ARG A 184 19.84 -22.94 26.87
CA ARG A 184 21.11 -23.66 26.66
C ARG A 184 22.29 -23.04 27.42
N ARG A 185 22.38 -21.70 27.47
CA ARG A 185 23.42 -21.03 28.27
C ARG A 185 23.27 -21.31 29.76
N GLN A 186 22.05 -21.26 30.28
CA GLN A 186 21.79 -21.54 31.70
C GLN A 186 22.18 -22.97 32.08
N ILE A 187 21.82 -23.96 31.25
CA ILE A 187 22.22 -25.36 31.47
C ILE A 187 23.74 -25.48 31.51
N ASN A 188 24.44 -24.90 30.54
CA ASN A 188 25.91 -24.96 30.50
C ASN A 188 26.56 -24.29 31.73
N GLU A 189 26.00 -23.16 32.20
CA GLU A 189 26.47 -22.48 33.41
C GLU A 189 26.27 -23.34 34.66
N GLU A 190 25.12 -24.00 34.79
CA GLU A 190 24.81 -24.91 35.89
C GLU A 190 25.71 -26.15 35.88
N GLU A 191 25.93 -26.75 34.70
CA GLU A 191 26.85 -27.87 34.53
C GLU A 191 28.29 -27.48 34.92
N LEU A 192 28.74 -26.29 34.54
CA LEU A 192 30.07 -25.80 34.89
C LEU A 192 30.21 -25.54 36.39
N ALA A 193 29.17 -24.98 37.03
CA ALA A 193 29.11 -24.80 38.48
C ALA A 193 29.12 -26.16 39.22
N SER A 194 28.32 -27.12 38.75
CA SER A 194 28.26 -28.49 39.28
C SER A 194 29.61 -29.21 39.15
N ALA A 195 30.27 -29.09 37.99
CA ALA A 195 31.59 -29.66 37.75
C ALA A 195 32.65 -29.05 38.68
N LYS A 196 32.57 -27.74 38.95
CA LYS A 196 33.47 -27.08 39.91
C LYS A 196 33.27 -27.65 41.32
N THR A 197 32.03 -27.74 41.80
CA THR A 197 31.73 -28.31 43.12
C THR A 197 32.21 -29.75 43.26
N ARG A 198 32.07 -30.58 42.21
CA ARG A 198 32.62 -31.95 42.20
C ARG A 198 34.13 -31.97 42.37
N ARG A 199 34.87 -31.14 41.63
CA ARG A 199 36.33 -31.03 41.77
C ARG A 199 36.74 -30.61 43.18
N ASP A 200 36.05 -29.62 43.75
CA ASP A 200 36.34 -29.13 45.11
C ASP A 200 36.13 -30.25 46.15
N MET A 201 35.08 -31.07 45.99
CA MET A 201 34.86 -32.25 46.85
C MET A 201 35.93 -33.34 46.64
N ASP A 202 36.31 -33.64 45.40
CA ASP A 202 37.34 -34.62 45.09
C ASP A 202 38.71 -34.20 45.66
N GLU A 203 39.02 -32.91 45.60
CA GLU A 203 40.22 -32.35 46.22
C GLU A 203 40.16 -32.46 47.75
N ALA A 204 39.02 -32.13 48.37
CA ALA A 204 38.82 -32.28 49.81
C ALA A 204 38.95 -33.75 50.25
N ASN A 205 38.37 -34.69 49.50
CA ASN A 205 38.49 -36.13 49.74
C ASN A 205 39.95 -36.59 49.63
N THR A 206 40.68 -36.10 48.61
CA THR A 206 42.10 -36.41 48.44
C THR A 206 42.93 -35.91 49.63
N ARG A 207 42.67 -34.70 50.13
CA ARG A 207 43.32 -34.14 51.32
C ARG A 207 43.00 -34.98 52.57
N LEU A 208 41.75 -35.41 52.74
CA LEU A 208 41.34 -36.25 53.84
C LEU A 208 42.04 -37.61 53.83
N ILE A 209 42.14 -38.24 52.65
CA ILE A 209 42.88 -39.50 52.47
C ILE A 209 44.34 -39.30 52.90
N LYS A 210 45.01 -38.26 52.40
CA LYS A 210 46.40 -37.94 52.79
C LYS A 210 46.57 -37.78 54.31
N ILE A 211 45.67 -37.04 54.96
CA ILE A 211 45.71 -36.84 56.42
C ILE A 211 45.52 -38.18 57.15
N ASN A 212 44.57 -39.01 56.73
CA ASN A 212 44.32 -40.31 57.35
C ASN A 212 45.52 -41.25 57.19
N THR A 213 46.19 -41.23 56.04
CA THR A 213 47.44 -41.98 55.81
C THR A 213 48.54 -41.52 56.78
N LEU A 214 48.78 -40.21 56.90
CA LEU A 214 49.76 -39.66 57.84
C LEU A 214 49.44 -40.00 59.31
N ILE A 215 48.15 -40.02 59.68
CA ILE A 215 47.72 -40.44 61.03
C ILE A 215 48.03 -41.93 61.24
N ALA A 216 47.78 -42.79 60.25
CA ALA A 216 48.08 -44.21 60.33
C ALA A 216 49.58 -44.47 60.46
N GLU A 217 50.40 -43.80 59.65
CA GLU A 217 51.86 -43.86 59.71
C GLU A 217 52.38 -43.41 61.08
N ARG A 218 51.90 -42.28 61.59
CA ARG A 218 52.30 -41.78 62.92
C ARG A 218 51.92 -42.76 64.03
N LYS A 219 50.73 -43.39 63.95
CA LYS A 219 50.30 -44.41 64.90
C LYS A 219 51.25 -45.62 64.88
N LEU A 220 51.63 -46.10 63.70
CA LEU A 220 52.60 -47.20 63.54
C LEU A 220 53.97 -46.88 64.13
N LEU A 221 54.47 -45.65 63.92
CA LEU A 221 55.76 -45.20 64.48
C LEU A 221 55.71 -45.02 66.00
N SER A 222 54.58 -44.58 66.55
CA SER A 222 54.42 -44.35 68.00
C SER A 222 54.07 -45.60 68.82
N PHE A 223 53.76 -46.73 68.16
CA PHE A 223 53.33 -47.95 68.83
C PHE A 223 54.53 -48.71 69.39
N ASP A 224 54.54 -48.92 70.71
CA ASP A 224 55.59 -49.68 71.36
C ASP A 224 55.44 -51.18 71.03
N ALA A 225 56.37 -51.71 70.24
CA ALA A 225 56.41 -53.11 69.87
C ALA A 225 56.51 -54.04 71.11
N SER A 226 57.02 -53.52 72.24
CA SER A 226 57.14 -54.27 73.48
C SER A 226 55.78 -54.65 74.10
N SER A 227 54.70 -53.96 73.71
CA SER A 227 53.32 -54.27 74.11
C SER A 227 52.73 -55.51 73.41
N ILE A 228 53.33 -56.01 72.34
CA ILE A 228 52.79 -57.15 71.57
C ILE A 228 53.18 -58.46 72.25
N SER A 229 52.23 -59.13 72.91
CA SER A 229 52.50 -60.36 73.68
C SER A 229 53.04 -61.53 72.84
N ASN A 230 52.65 -61.64 71.56
CA ASN A 230 53.14 -62.68 70.65
C ASN A 230 54.47 -62.28 69.99
N PRO A 231 55.58 -63.03 70.20
CA PRO A 231 56.90 -62.68 69.67
C PRO A 231 57.00 -62.75 68.14
N ALA A 232 56.25 -63.65 67.49
CA ALA A 232 56.23 -63.74 66.03
C ALA A 232 55.50 -62.55 65.39
N ALA A 233 54.41 -62.08 66.02
CA ALA A 233 53.70 -60.87 65.59
C ALA A 233 54.53 -59.61 65.83
N ARG A 234 55.26 -59.56 66.96
CA ARG A 234 56.19 -58.47 67.30
C ARG A 234 57.30 -58.32 66.26
N LYS A 235 57.92 -59.45 65.86
CA LYS A 235 58.97 -59.44 64.83
C LYS A 235 58.43 -58.95 63.49
N LYS A 236 57.28 -59.46 63.04
CA LYS A 236 56.63 -58.97 61.79
C LYS A 236 56.33 -57.47 61.82
N PHE A 237 55.93 -56.93 62.96
CA PHE A 237 55.68 -55.51 63.11
C PHE A 237 56.98 -54.68 63.02
N LEU A 238 58.05 -55.14 63.67
CA LEU A 238 59.37 -54.50 63.59
C LEU A 238 59.97 -54.56 62.19
N ASP A 239 59.74 -55.64 61.44
CA ASP A 239 60.19 -55.78 60.05
C ASP A 239 59.44 -54.83 59.09
N LEU A 240 58.22 -54.39 59.45
CA LEU A 240 57.41 -53.44 58.66
C LEU A 240 57.73 -51.97 58.94
N GLN A 241 58.26 -51.62 60.12
CA GLN A 241 58.58 -50.22 60.46
C GLN A 241 59.62 -49.55 59.55
N PRO A 242 60.71 -50.21 59.10
CA PRO A 242 61.68 -49.62 58.19
C PRO A 242 61.10 -49.28 56.82
N GLN A 243 60.22 -50.13 56.27
CA GLN A 243 59.57 -49.90 54.96
C GLN A 243 58.73 -48.62 54.95
N VAL A 244 58.07 -48.29 56.06
CA VAL A 244 57.26 -47.06 56.19
C VAL A 244 58.14 -45.80 56.26
N MET A 245 59.41 -45.93 56.63
CA MET A 245 60.34 -44.78 56.70
C MET A 245 61.04 -44.48 55.37
N GLU A 246 61.28 -45.49 54.51
CA GLU A 246 61.95 -45.32 53.22
C GLU A 246 61.05 -44.68 52.14
N ASP A 247 59.74 -44.97 52.14
CA ASP A 247 58.80 -44.40 51.17
C ASP A 247 58.57 -42.87 51.34
N ASN A 248 58.99 -42.30 52.48
CA ASN A 248 58.79 -40.89 52.81
C ASN A 248 59.93 -39.96 52.34
N THR A 249 61.07 -40.48 51.86
CA THR A 249 62.21 -39.65 51.43
C THR A 249 62.20 -39.25 49.96
N ASP A 250 61.42 -39.94 49.10
CA ASP A 250 61.46 -39.75 47.64
C ASP A 250 60.32 -38.88 47.07
N SER A 251 59.32 -38.50 47.87
CA SER A 251 58.28 -37.54 47.46
C SER A 251 58.64 -36.10 47.88
N LYS A 252 59.62 -35.49 47.20
CA LYS A 252 59.93 -34.06 47.31
C LYS A 252 59.84 -33.35 45.96
#